data_AF-A0A9E5LYF5-F1
#
_entry.id   AF-A0A9E5LYF5-F1
#
_cell.length_a   1.000
_cell.length_b   1.000
_cell.length_c   1.000
_cell.angle_alpha   90.00
_cell.angle_beta   90.00
_cell.angle_gamma   90.00
#
_symmetry.space_group_name_H-M   'P 1'
#
loop_
_entity.id
_entity.type
_entity.pdbx_description
1 polymer ?
#
loop_
_entity_poly.entity_id
_entity_poly.type
_entity_poly.pdbx_seq_one_letter_code
_entity_poly.pdbx_strand_id
1 'polypeptide(L)'
;MKNPLDSIGLTLTLGVALAIVIMVLPLTPGGDFSHLSLGRWGHIVAGVFWIGLLYYFNVAQIPALAAANADQGGPGGAGIIKYVAPRALFWFRWAAVATWLTGGWLLGARFVDAFTLAPGSEVIGIGAWLGTIMLFNVWVLIWPNQKKVIGLVEATPEEKAAARRTATLASRTNFLLSIPMLMCMGGSAHGLPF
;
A
#
# COMPACT_ATOMS: atom_id res chain seq x y z
N MET A 1 17.87 20.00 23.68
CA MET A 1 16.73 19.81 22.76
C MET A 1 16.70 18.35 22.35
N LYS A 2 15.53 17.69 22.26
CA LYS A 2 15.45 16.32 21.71
C LYS A 2 15.76 16.36 20.21
N ASN A 3 16.49 15.38 19.70
CA ASN A 3 16.81 15.31 18.28
C ASN A 3 15.50 15.05 17.51
N PRO A 4 15.14 15.86 16.49
CA PRO A 4 13.89 15.67 15.75
C PRO A 4 13.78 14.29 15.08
N LEU A 5 14.90 13.62 14.82
CA LEU A 5 14.95 12.29 14.23
C LEU A 5 14.55 11.16 15.20
N ASP A 6 14.48 11.45 16.51
CA ASP A 6 14.03 10.48 17.52
C ASP A 6 12.51 10.23 17.47
N SER A 7 11.76 11.03 16.70
CA SER A 7 10.31 10.91 16.54
C SER A 7 9.96 10.60 15.10
N ILE A 8 9.35 9.43 14.87
CA ILE A 8 8.85 9.02 13.54
C ILE A 8 7.92 10.09 12.96
N GLY A 9 7.01 10.64 13.78
CA GLY A 9 6.06 11.66 13.33
C GLY A 9 6.75 12.96 12.90
N LEU A 10 7.78 13.37 13.63
CA LEU A 10 8.53 14.58 13.31
C LEU A 10 9.44 14.37 12.09
N THR A 11 10.12 13.23 11.99
CA THR A 11 10.90 12.86 10.79
C THR A 11 10.04 12.85 9.54
N LEU A 12 8.86 12.24 9.61
CA LEU A 12 7.93 12.19 8.49
C LEU A 12 7.40 13.59 8.13
N THR A 13 7.07 14.41 9.13
CA THR A 13 6.63 15.80 8.93
C THR A 13 7.72 16.65 8.28
N LEU A 14 8.96 16.55 8.74
CA LEU A 14 10.10 17.27 8.16
C LEU A 14 10.38 16.82 6.73
N GLY A 15 10.29 15.52 6.44
CA GLY A 15 10.43 15.00 5.07
C GLY A 15 9.36 15.52 4.12
N VAL A 16 8.09 15.54 4.56
CA VAL A 16 6.97 16.10 3.78
C VAL A 16 7.14 17.61 3.59
N ALA A 17 7.50 18.35 4.64
CA ALA A 17 7.73 19.79 4.57
C ALA A 17 8.85 20.14 3.58
N LEU A 18 9.97 19.40 3.63
CA LEU A 18 11.08 19.57 2.70
C LEU A 18 10.65 19.28 1.25
N ALA A 19 9.85 18.23 1.02
CA ALA A 19 9.31 17.93 -0.30
C ALA A 19 8.41 19.04 -0.84
N ILE A 20 7.53 19.62 0.00
CA ILE A 20 6.67 20.74 -0.38
C ILE A 20 7.51 21.98 -0.70
N VAL A 21 8.53 22.28 0.11
CA VAL A 21 9.46 23.38 -0.15
C VAL A 21 10.12 23.20 -1.51
N ILE A 22 10.62 22.01 -1.84
CA ILE A 22 11.21 21.72 -3.15
C ILE A 22 10.21 21.95 -4.29
N MET A 23 8.93 21.63 -4.09
CA MET A 23 7.88 21.82 -5.10
C MET A 23 7.49 23.28 -5.35
N VAL A 24 7.71 24.17 -4.39
CA VAL A 24 7.38 25.61 -4.54
C VAL A 24 8.59 26.47 -4.90
N LEU A 25 9.80 25.93 -4.79
CA LEU A 25 11.00 26.62 -5.22
C LEU A 25 11.02 26.70 -6.76
N PRO A 26 11.31 27.88 -7.34
CA PRO A 26 11.45 28.04 -8.79
C PRO A 26 12.81 27.49 -9.25
N LEU A 27 13.00 26.17 -9.08
CA LEU A 27 14.24 25.45 -9.40
C LEU A 27 14.45 25.29 -10.91
N THR A 28 13.41 25.54 -11.70
CA THR A 28 13.45 25.54 -13.17
C THR A 28 12.79 26.81 -13.72
N PRO A 29 13.30 27.38 -14.83
CA PRO A 29 12.64 28.50 -15.50
C PRO A 29 11.19 28.15 -15.85
N GLY A 30 10.21 28.91 -15.35
CA GLY A 30 8.77 28.66 -15.53
C GLY A 30 8.16 27.59 -14.60
N GLY A 31 8.88 27.16 -13.56
CA GLY A 31 8.39 26.18 -12.59
C GLY A 31 7.40 26.76 -11.58
N ASP A 32 6.14 26.85 -11.97
CA ASP A 32 5.03 27.15 -11.04
C ASP A 32 4.58 25.90 -10.26
N PHE A 33 3.98 26.12 -9.10
CA PHE A 33 3.36 25.05 -8.32
C PHE A 33 2.29 24.30 -9.16
N SER A 34 2.41 22.97 -9.24
CA SER A 34 1.46 22.11 -9.93
C SER A 34 0.76 21.16 -8.98
N HIS A 35 -0.55 21.32 -8.85
CA HIS A 35 -1.41 20.43 -8.06
C HIS A 35 -1.37 18.98 -8.59
N LEU A 36 -1.17 18.77 -9.90
CA LEU A 36 -0.96 17.45 -10.49
C LEU A 36 0.40 16.85 -10.09
N SER A 37 1.45 17.67 -9.99
CA SER A 37 2.75 17.22 -9.49
C SER A 37 2.68 16.80 -8.02
N LEU A 38 1.93 17.55 -7.19
CA LEU A 38 1.66 17.19 -5.81
C LEU A 38 0.86 15.88 -5.71
N GLY A 39 -0.21 15.74 -6.51
CA GLY A 39 -1.00 14.51 -6.61
C GLY A 39 -0.14 13.30 -7.01
N ARG A 40 0.78 13.48 -7.97
CA ARG A 40 1.70 12.43 -8.44
C ARG A 40 2.66 12.00 -7.35
N TRP A 41 3.28 12.96 -6.68
CA TRP A 41 4.16 12.67 -5.56
C TRP A 41 3.42 11.96 -4.42
N GLY A 42 2.23 12.44 -4.06
CA GLY A 42 1.38 11.79 -3.06
C GLY A 42 1.01 10.35 -3.43
N HIS A 43 0.67 10.11 -4.70
CA HIS A 43 0.39 8.78 -5.23
C HIS A 43 1.59 7.85 -5.14
N ILE A 44 2.78 8.32 -5.52
CA ILE A 44 4.02 7.54 -5.45
C ILE A 44 4.34 7.17 -4.00
N VAL A 45 4.32 8.15 -3.08
CA VAL A 45 4.63 7.91 -1.66
C VAL A 45 3.63 6.94 -1.03
N ALA A 46 2.33 7.15 -1.27
CA ALA A 46 1.29 6.23 -0.78
C ALA A 46 1.45 4.83 -1.40
N GLY A 47 1.76 4.74 -2.70
CA GLY A 47 2.00 3.49 -3.41
C GLY A 47 3.20 2.72 -2.86
N VAL A 48 4.29 3.41 -2.50
CA VAL A 48 5.45 2.81 -1.83
C VAL A 48 5.06 2.21 -0.49
N PHE A 49 4.28 2.91 0.34
CA PHE A 49 3.80 2.35 1.59
C PHE A 49 2.89 1.15 1.37
N TRP A 50 1.94 1.25 0.43
CA TRP A 50 0.97 0.20 0.20
C TRP A 50 1.61 -1.08 -0.36
N ILE A 51 2.31 -0.97 -1.49
CA ILE A 51 2.92 -2.11 -2.16
C ILE A 51 4.17 -2.58 -1.42
N GLY A 52 4.95 -1.69 -0.82
CA GLY A 52 6.08 -2.06 0.03
C GLY A 52 5.64 -2.92 1.22
N LEU A 53 4.57 -2.55 1.91
CA LEU A 53 4.04 -3.36 3.01
C LEU A 53 3.40 -4.67 2.52
N LEU A 54 2.76 -4.68 1.35
CA LEU A 54 2.26 -5.90 0.72
C LEU A 54 3.40 -6.91 0.49
N TYR A 55 4.54 -6.44 -0.01
CA TYR A 55 5.72 -7.26 -0.27
C TYR A 55 6.36 -7.71 1.04
N TYR A 56 6.47 -6.80 2.02
CA TYR A 56 6.91 -7.14 3.38
C TYR A 56 6.08 -8.28 3.98
N PHE A 57 4.75 -8.23 3.88
CA PHE A 57 3.89 -9.29 4.42
C PHE A 57 4.11 -10.63 3.71
N ASN A 58 4.14 -10.64 2.37
CA ASN A 58 4.19 -11.88 1.61
C ASN A 58 5.58 -12.51 1.56
N VAL A 59 6.64 -11.70 1.46
CA VAL A 59 8.01 -12.17 1.25
C VAL A 59 8.79 -12.29 2.57
N ALA A 60 8.51 -11.45 3.56
CA ALA A 60 9.24 -11.45 4.83
C ALA A 60 8.40 -11.96 6.00
N GLN A 61 7.31 -11.28 6.36
CA GLN A 61 6.60 -11.53 7.61
C GLN A 61 5.94 -12.92 7.64
N ILE A 62 5.20 -13.30 6.59
CA ILE A 62 4.50 -14.60 6.56
C ILE A 62 5.50 -15.77 6.61
N PRO A 63 6.57 -15.81 5.78
CA PRO A 63 7.60 -16.84 5.88
C PRO A 63 8.32 -16.85 7.24
N ALA A 64 8.67 -15.68 7.79
CA ALA A 64 9.34 -15.59 9.09
C ALA A 64 8.46 -16.13 10.23
N LEU A 65 7.15 -15.82 10.22
CA LEU A 65 6.21 -16.38 11.19
C LEU A 65 6.06 -17.89 11.05
N ALA A 66 6.08 -18.43 9.82
CA ALA A 66 6.04 -19.88 9.61
C ALA A 66 7.29 -20.56 10.18
N ALA A 67 8.48 -20.01 9.91
CA ALA A 67 9.73 -20.51 10.46
C ALA A 67 9.76 -20.43 12.01
N ALA A 68 9.37 -19.29 12.58
CA ALA A 68 9.36 -19.10 14.03
C ALA A 68 8.37 -20.03 14.75
N ASN A 69 7.28 -20.43 14.10
CA ASN A 69 6.33 -21.40 14.68
C ASN A 69 6.79 -22.85 14.55
N ALA A 70 7.71 -23.15 13.63
CA ALA A 70 8.29 -24.48 13.45
C ALA A 70 9.53 -24.71 14.36
N ASP A 71 10.16 -23.63 14.85
CA ASP A 71 11.34 -23.66 15.71
C ASP A 71 10.98 -23.99 17.17
N GLN A 72 11.11 -25.26 17.54
CA GLN A 72 10.83 -25.73 18.89
C GLN A 72 11.89 -25.20 19.88
N GLY A 73 11.47 -24.36 20.82
CA GLY A 73 12.36 -23.69 21.78
C GLY A 73 12.82 -22.30 21.33
N GLY A 74 12.48 -21.88 20.11
CA GLY A 74 12.73 -20.53 19.60
C GLY A 74 11.83 -19.46 20.23
N PRO A 75 12.08 -18.17 19.92
CA PRO A 75 11.34 -17.04 20.49
C PRO A 75 9.88 -16.94 19.99
N GLY A 76 9.50 -17.72 18.97
CA GLY A 76 8.17 -17.70 18.36
C GLY A 76 7.82 -16.39 17.65
N GLY A 77 6.60 -16.34 17.09
CA GLY A 77 6.12 -15.18 16.31
C GLY A 77 5.41 -14.08 17.11
N ALA A 78 5.30 -14.22 18.44
CA ALA A 78 4.41 -13.40 19.27
C ALA A 78 4.76 -11.89 19.24
N GLY A 79 6.05 -11.55 19.24
CA GLY A 79 6.50 -10.17 19.16
C GLY A 79 6.08 -9.47 17.86
N ILE A 80 6.18 -10.18 16.73
CA ILE A 80 5.74 -9.68 15.41
C ILE A 80 4.23 -9.45 15.42
N ILE A 81 3.45 -10.44 15.89
CA ILE A 81 1.98 -10.35 15.92
C ILE A 81 1.49 -9.24 16.85
N LYS A 82 2.12 -9.06 18.02
CA LYS A 82 1.69 -8.08 19.02
C LYS A 82 2.13 -6.66 18.68
N TYR A 83 3.36 -6.47 18.19
CA TYR A 83 3.95 -5.14 18.06
C TYR A 83 4.13 -4.68 16.61
N VAL A 84 4.39 -5.56 15.66
CA VAL A 84 4.69 -5.14 14.28
C VAL A 84 3.44 -5.16 13.41
N ALA A 85 2.72 -6.28 13.39
CA ALA A 85 1.58 -6.49 12.51
C ALA A 85 0.49 -5.42 12.63
N PRO A 86 0.05 -4.96 13.83
CA PRO A 86 -1.00 -3.96 13.93
C PRO A 86 -0.60 -2.60 13.33
N ARG A 87 0.68 -2.20 13.49
CA ARG A 87 1.23 -0.95 12.93
C ARG A 87 1.36 -1.06 11.42
N ALA A 88 1.92 -2.16 10.94
CA ALA A 88 2.06 -2.41 9.50
C ALA A 88 0.67 -2.46 8.82
N LEU A 89 -0.31 -3.13 9.41
CA LEU A 89 -1.67 -3.21 8.89
C LEU A 89 -2.39 -1.85 8.92
N PHE A 90 -2.11 -0.98 9.88
CA PHE A 90 -2.64 0.38 9.87
C PHE A 90 -2.17 1.13 8.62
N TRP A 91 -0.85 1.20 8.41
CA TRP A 91 -0.27 1.91 7.27
C TRP A 91 -0.68 1.28 5.94
N PHE A 92 -0.66 -0.05 5.84
CA PHE A 92 -1.06 -0.78 4.63
C PHE A 92 -2.47 -0.42 4.17
N ARG A 93 -3.44 -0.38 5.10
CA ARG A 93 -4.86 -0.13 4.78
C ARG A 93 -5.11 1.29 4.30
N TRP A 94 -4.53 2.26 5.00
CA TRP A 94 -4.73 3.67 4.68
C TRP A 94 -3.88 4.13 3.50
N ALA A 95 -2.69 3.57 3.31
CA ALA A 95 -1.89 3.77 2.11
C ALA A 95 -2.62 3.27 0.86
N ALA A 96 -3.35 2.15 0.95
CA ALA A 96 -4.19 1.68 -0.16
C ALA A 96 -5.25 2.71 -0.57
N VAL A 97 -5.97 3.27 0.41
CA VAL A 97 -6.98 4.32 0.16
C VAL A 97 -6.32 5.58 -0.43
N ALA A 98 -5.24 6.05 0.19
CA ALA A 98 -4.52 7.23 -0.26
C ALA A 98 -4.00 7.07 -1.70
N THR A 99 -3.44 5.90 -2.04
CA THR A 99 -2.97 5.60 -3.40
C THR A 99 -4.13 5.63 -4.39
N TRP A 100 -5.25 4.99 -4.06
CA TRP A 100 -6.41 4.97 -4.95
C TRP A 100 -7.02 6.35 -5.17
N LEU A 101 -7.18 7.15 -4.09
CA LEU A 101 -7.74 8.51 -4.19
C LEU A 101 -6.83 9.46 -4.98
N THR A 102 -5.52 9.42 -4.72
CA THR A 102 -4.55 10.23 -5.48
C THR A 102 -4.42 9.76 -6.93
N GLY A 103 -4.59 8.46 -7.20
CA GLY A 103 -4.65 7.92 -8.56
C GLY A 103 -5.89 8.42 -9.31
N GLY A 104 -7.05 8.40 -8.65
CA GLY A 104 -8.28 8.98 -9.20
C GLY A 104 -8.16 10.47 -9.49
N TRP A 105 -7.50 11.22 -8.60
CA TRP A 105 -7.18 12.63 -8.84
C TRP A 105 -6.30 12.81 -10.08
N LEU A 106 -5.26 11.98 -10.25
CA LEU A 106 -4.38 12.04 -11.42
C LEU A 106 -5.08 11.69 -12.74
N LEU A 107 -6.06 10.79 -12.71
CA LEU A 107 -6.86 10.48 -13.90
C LEU A 107 -7.73 11.66 -14.32
N GLY A 108 -8.23 12.46 -13.37
CA GLY A 108 -9.00 13.67 -13.65
C GLY A 108 -10.16 13.41 -14.63
N ALA A 109 -10.18 14.14 -15.75
CA ALA A 109 -11.20 13.96 -16.78
C ALA A 109 -11.21 12.56 -17.42
N ARG A 110 -10.07 11.84 -17.40
CA ARG A 110 -9.93 10.49 -17.93
C ARG A 110 -10.36 9.40 -16.94
N PHE A 111 -10.90 9.77 -15.77
CA PHE A 111 -11.31 8.79 -14.76
C PHE A 111 -12.33 7.80 -15.32
N VAL A 112 -13.39 8.29 -15.97
CA VAL A 112 -14.41 7.42 -16.58
C VAL A 112 -13.78 6.57 -17.68
N ASP A 113 -13.03 7.19 -18.58
CA ASP A 113 -12.36 6.52 -19.70
C ASP A 113 -11.45 5.35 -19.24
N ALA A 114 -10.72 5.54 -18.14
CA ALA A 114 -9.87 4.49 -17.56
C ALA A 114 -10.72 3.31 -17.06
N PHE A 115 -11.81 3.56 -16.32
CA PHE A 115 -12.66 2.49 -15.79
C PHE A 115 -13.58 1.85 -16.84
N THR A 116 -13.87 2.53 -17.95
CA THR A 116 -14.60 1.96 -19.10
C THR A 116 -13.68 1.39 -20.17
N LEU A 117 -12.36 1.44 -19.98
CA LEU A 117 -11.35 1.00 -20.96
C LEU A 117 -11.56 1.64 -22.35
N ALA A 118 -11.85 2.94 -22.36
CA ALA A 118 -12.01 3.68 -23.61
C ALA A 118 -10.70 3.70 -24.43
N PRO A 119 -10.78 3.85 -25.76
CA PRO A 119 -9.60 3.89 -26.63
C PRO A 119 -8.52 4.86 -26.12
N GLY A 120 -7.29 4.37 -25.96
CA GLY A 120 -6.15 5.14 -25.45
C GLY A 120 -6.03 5.17 -23.91
N SER A 121 -6.97 4.57 -23.17
CA SER A 121 -6.95 4.49 -21.70
C SER A 121 -6.88 3.04 -21.19
N GLU A 122 -6.70 2.05 -22.07
CA GLU A 122 -6.78 0.63 -21.74
C GLU A 122 -5.70 0.21 -20.75
N VAL A 123 -4.44 0.60 -21.00
CA VAL A 123 -3.30 0.22 -20.14
C VAL A 123 -3.47 0.78 -18.74
N ILE A 124 -3.69 2.10 -18.61
CA ILE A 124 -3.90 2.72 -17.30
C ILE A 124 -5.18 2.23 -16.64
N GLY A 125 -6.22 1.94 -17.43
CA GLY A 125 -7.50 1.41 -16.97
C GLY A 125 -7.39 0.01 -16.39
N ILE A 126 -6.61 -0.87 -17.02
CA ILE A 126 -6.27 -2.20 -16.46
C ILE A 126 -5.54 -2.02 -15.12
N GLY A 127 -4.54 -1.13 -15.06
CA GLY A 127 -3.87 -0.78 -13.81
C GLY A 127 -4.85 -0.32 -12.73
N ALA A 128 -5.76 0.59 -13.06
CA ALA A 128 -6.77 1.14 -12.15
C ALA A 128 -7.74 0.06 -11.62
N TRP A 129 -8.19 -0.85 -12.48
CA TRP A 129 -9.05 -1.97 -12.08
C TRP A 129 -8.33 -2.94 -11.15
N LEU A 130 -7.09 -3.33 -11.47
CA LEU A 130 -6.29 -4.21 -10.63
C LEU A 130 -6.06 -3.57 -9.25
N GLY A 131 -5.70 -2.28 -9.21
CA GLY A 131 -5.59 -1.52 -7.97
C GLY A 131 -6.90 -1.47 -7.18
N THR A 132 -8.04 -1.31 -7.86
CA THR A 132 -9.37 -1.27 -7.22
C THR A 132 -9.75 -2.60 -6.60
N ILE A 133 -9.54 -3.72 -7.30
CA ILE A 133 -9.74 -5.08 -6.79
C ILE A 133 -8.85 -5.31 -5.57
N MET A 134 -7.58 -4.89 -5.64
CA MET A 134 -6.65 -5.01 -4.54
C MET A 134 -7.11 -4.20 -3.32
N LEU A 135 -7.56 -2.95 -3.51
CA LEU A 135 -8.10 -2.10 -2.45
C LEU A 135 -9.33 -2.76 -1.78
N PHE A 136 -10.24 -3.31 -2.58
CA PHE A 136 -11.38 -4.07 -2.08
C PHE A 136 -10.92 -5.23 -1.20
N ASN A 137 -9.95 -6.03 -1.67
CA ASN A 137 -9.39 -7.13 -0.89
C ASN A 137 -8.80 -6.65 0.45
N VAL A 138 -8.13 -5.49 0.49
CA VAL A 138 -7.58 -4.91 1.72
C VAL A 138 -8.66 -4.65 2.77
N TRP A 139 -9.74 -3.99 2.39
CA TRP A 139 -10.76 -3.53 3.34
C TRP A 139 -11.84 -4.55 3.62
N VAL A 140 -12.19 -5.38 2.65
CA VAL A 140 -13.31 -6.32 2.74
C VAL A 140 -12.84 -7.71 3.19
N LEU A 141 -11.67 -8.17 2.75
CA LEU A 141 -11.18 -9.52 3.06
C LEU A 141 -10.04 -9.52 4.08
N ILE A 142 -8.99 -8.72 3.87
CA ILE A 142 -7.79 -8.76 4.71
C ILE A 142 -8.10 -8.15 6.09
N TRP A 143 -8.60 -6.92 6.15
CA TRP A 143 -8.75 -6.22 7.42
C TRP A 143 -9.72 -6.91 8.41
N PRO A 144 -10.94 -7.32 8.03
CA PRO A 144 -11.88 -7.95 8.96
C PRO A 144 -11.33 -9.26 9.53
N ASN A 145 -10.63 -10.05 8.70
CA ASN A 145 -10.00 -11.29 9.14
C ASN A 145 -8.76 -11.03 9.99
N GLN A 146 -7.93 -10.04 9.64
CA GLN A 146 -6.77 -9.68 10.44
C GLN A 146 -7.15 -9.22 11.84
N LYS A 147 -8.25 -8.46 12.01
CA LYS A 147 -8.77 -8.10 13.35
C LYS A 147 -8.94 -9.31 14.27
N LYS A 148 -9.47 -10.42 13.75
CA LYS A 148 -9.60 -11.69 14.51
C LYS A 148 -8.23 -12.31 14.81
N VAL A 149 -7.34 -12.35 13.81
CA VAL A 149 -6.00 -12.96 13.92
C VAL A 149 -5.12 -12.26 14.96
N ILE A 150 -5.14 -10.93 15.00
CA ILE A 150 -4.33 -10.15 15.95
C ILE A 150 -5.05 -9.88 17.28
N GLY A 151 -6.27 -10.42 17.46
CA GLY A 151 -7.02 -10.34 18.71
C GLY A 151 -7.69 -8.99 19.00
N LEU A 152 -7.93 -8.15 17.98
CA LEU A 152 -8.78 -6.96 18.12
C LEU A 152 -10.26 -7.30 18.21
N VAL A 153 -10.65 -8.48 17.72
CA VAL A 153 -11.99 -9.04 17.82
C VAL A 153 -11.87 -10.43 18.40
N GLU A 154 -12.67 -10.73 19.42
CA GLU A 154 -12.75 -12.08 19.98
C GLU A 154 -13.23 -13.07 18.92
N ALA A 155 -12.57 -14.22 18.87
CA ALA A 155 -12.84 -15.28 17.91
C ALA A 155 -12.28 -16.59 18.45
N THR A 156 -12.96 -17.70 18.17
CA THR A 156 -12.51 -19.04 18.58
C THR A 156 -11.20 -19.42 17.85
N PRO A 157 -10.46 -20.44 18.31
CA PRO A 157 -9.28 -20.94 17.61
C PRO A 157 -9.56 -21.31 16.14
N GLU A 158 -10.71 -21.93 15.88
CA GLU A 158 -11.15 -22.35 14.54
C GLU A 158 -11.43 -21.14 13.65
N GLU A 159 -12.14 -20.13 14.17
CA GLU A 159 -12.39 -18.88 13.46
C GLU A 159 -11.10 -18.12 13.15
N LYS A 160 -10.15 -18.09 14.08
CA LYS A 160 -8.83 -17.46 13.86
C LYS A 160 -8.04 -18.19 12.78
N ALA A 161 -8.12 -19.53 12.73
CA ALA A 161 -7.46 -20.32 11.69
C ALA A 161 -8.08 -20.04 10.31
N ALA A 162 -9.41 -20.04 10.20
CA ALA A 162 -10.11 -19.69 8.97
C ALA A 162 -9.81 -18.25 8.52
N ALA A 163 -9.84 -17.29 9.45
CA ALA A 163 -9.51 -15.90 9.19
C ALA A 163 -8.08 -15.72 8.67
N ARG A 164 -7.11 -16.41 9.29
CA ARG A 164 -5.71 -16.42 8.83
C ARG A 164 -5.59 -16.92 7.41
N ARG A 165 -6.29 -18.01 7.06
CA ARG A 165 -6.30 -18.56 5.70
C ARG A 165 -6.86 -17.55 4.70
N THR A 166 -8.02 -16.97 4.98
CA THR A 166 -8.66 -15.98 4.09
C THR A 166 -7.78 -14.75 3.89
N ALA A 167 -7.26 -14.17 4.98
CA ALA A 167 -6.38 -13.00 4.90
C ALA A 167 -5.09 -13.30 4.11
N THR A 168 -4.54 -14.51 4.27
CA THR A 168 -3.32 -14.93 3.55
C THR A 168 -3.58 -15.09 2.06
N LEU A 169 -4.66 -15.75 1.67
CA LEU A 169 -5.02 -15.93 0.26
C LEU A 169 -5.30 -14.57 -0.41
N ALA A 170 -6.09 -13.71 0.21
CA ALA A 170 -6.34 -12.36 -0.30
C ALA A 170 -5.05 -11.52 -0.43
N SER A 171 -4.14 -11.63 0.55
CA SER A 171 -2.83 -10.95 0.51
C SER A 171 -1.94 -11.47 -0.62
N ARG A 172 -1.95 -12.79 -0.88
CA ARG A 172 -1.20 -13.40 -2.00
C ARG A 172 -1.80 -13.06 -3.35
N THR A 173 -3.13 -13.02 -3.45
CA THR A 173 -3.82 -12.52 -4.64
C THR A 173 -3.40 -11.08 -4.90
N ASN A 174 -3.42 -10.20 -3.90
CA ASN A 174 -2.95 -8.83 -4.08
C ASN A 174 -1.48 -8.76 -4.51
N PHE A 175 -0.62 -9.59 -3.93
CA PHE A 175 0.79 -9.66 -4.33
C PHE A 175 0.95 -10.08 -5.79
N LEU A 176 0.23 -11.11 -6.23
CA LEU A 176 0.23 -11.53 -7.62
C LEU A 176 -0.27 -10.41 -8.55
N LEU A 177 -1.40 -9.78 -8.21
CA LEU A 177 -2.01 -8.70 -9.02
C LEU A 177 -1.17 -7.42 -9.03
N SER A 178 -0.39 -7.16 -7.97
CA SER A 178 0.44 -5.96 -7.90
C SER A 178 1.52 -5.91 -8.98
N ILE A 179 1.99 -7.07 -9.46
CA ILE A 179 3.02 -7.16 -10.48
C ILE A 179 2.53 -6.58 -11.83
N PRO A 180 1.46 -7.13 -12.47
CA PRO A 180 0.93 -6.55 -13.69
C PRO A 180 0.30 -5.16 -13.46
N MET A 181 -0.21 -4.88 -12.26
CA MET A 181 -0.72 -3.54 -11.92
C MET A 181 0.39 -2.49 -12.01
N LEU A 182 1.55 -2.72 -11.38
CA LEU A 182 2.69 -1.80 -11.44
C LEU A 182 3.17 -1.59 -12.88
N MET A 183 3.27 -2.68 -13.66
CA MET A 183 3.62 -2.62 -15.08
C MET A 183 2.65 -1.75 -15.89
N CYS A 184 1.34 -1.84 -15.62
CA CYS A 184 0.34 -1.01 -16.28
C CYS A 184 0.41 0.47 -15.84
N MET A 185 0.65 0.71 -14.55
CA MET A 185 0.72 2.07 -13.99
C MET A 185 1.92 2.84 -14.52
N GLY A 186 3.11 2.22 -14.52
CA GLY A 186 4.25 2.83 -15.18
C GLY A 186 4.01 2.90 -16.69
N GLY A 187 3.54 1.79 -17.30
CA GLY A 187 3.44 1.63 -18.76
C GLY A 187 2.59 2.69 -19.46
N SER A 188 1.68 3.34 -18.73
CA SER A 188 0.93 4.49 -19.23
C SER A 188 1.79 5.71 -19.55
N ALA A 189 2.95 5.87 -18.92
CA ALA A 189 3.85 7.02 -19.09
C ALA A 189 5.04 6.71 -20.00
N HIS A 190 5.48 5.45 -20.08
CA HIS A 190 6.68 5.05 -20.84
C HIS A 190 6.41 4.01 -21.93
N GLY A 191 5.15 3.59 -22.10
CA GLY A 191 4.76 2.45 -22.92
C GLY A 191 5.00 1.14 -22.18
N LEU A 192 4.16 0.12 -22.43
CA LEU A 192 4.43 -1.20 -21.85
C LEU A 192 5.77 -1.74 -22.35
N PRO A 193 6.57 -2.38 -21.48
CA PRO A 193 6.27 -2.83 -20.12
C PRO A 193 6.69 -1.89 -18.95
N PHE A 194 6.72 -0.55 -19.12
CA PHE A 194 7.46 0.36 -18.23
C PHE A 194 6.63 1.27 -17.38
#